data_AF-A0AAV5EZQ5-F1
#
_entry.id   AF-A0AAV5EZQ5-F1
#
_cell.length_a   1.000
_cell.length_b   1.000
_cell.length_c   1.000
_cell.angle_alpha   90.00
_cell.angle_beta   90.00
_cell.angle_gamma   90.00
#
_symmetry.space_group_name_H-M   'P 1'
#
loop_
_entity.id
_entity.type
_entity.pdbx_description
1 polymer ?
#
loop_
_entity_poly.entity_id
_entity_poly.type
_entity_poly.pdbx_seq_one_letter_code
_entity_poly.pdbx_strand_id
1 'polypeptide(L)'
;MFADDCLVFTQATRSADRLALILEDYHKGSGQLVNKGKSAVFFSENCEDEVRLEVMDGLQITIEALGEKYLGLPTAVGKVADGTFSYVADRIRSFVNGWSEKDLSCAAREVLVKANAQAVPTYPMSCFKLPVDVCKRMTSYISNYWWGSAVDSHKIHWQRWSKLTCPKGEGGMGFRDLLLFNKALLGKQGWRLLARPDALCTRVIKGKYFPHGNFLTATRKKKSSETWRAMLYGREILKKGLIKRIGS
;
A
#
# COMPACT_ATOMS: atom_id res chain seq x y z
N MET A 1 -8.78 11.59 -9.19
CA MET A 1 -8.65 12.87 -8.48
C MET A 1 -8.89 12.57 -7.01
N PHE A 2 -7.87 12.74 -6.18
CA PHE A 2 -8.01 12.60 -4.74
C PHE A 2 -7.67 13.96 -4.12
N ALA A 3 -8.70 14.69 -3.66
CA ALA A 3 -8.57 16.10 -3.30
C ALA A 3 -7.78 16.88 -4.39
N ASP A 4 -6.55 17.28 -4.07
CA ASP A 4 -5.68 18.10 -4.92
C ASP A 4 -4.65 17.27 -5.71
N ASP A 5 -4.48 15.98 -5.40
CA ASP A 5 -3.49 15.10 -6.02
C ASP A 5 -4.08 14.38 -7.25
N CYS A 6 -3.56 14.73 -8.43
CA CYS A 6 -3.93 14.13 -9.71
C CYS A 6 -2.78 13.35 -10.33
N LEU A 7 -3.11 12.18 -10.88
CA LEU A 7 -2.19 11.38 -11.69
C LEU A 7 -2.77 11.28 -13.09
N VAL A 8 -2.01 11.75 -14.09
CA VAL A 8 -2.44 11.79 -15.48
C VAL A 8 -1.51 10.88 -16.30
N PHE A 9 -2.10 9.98 -17.07
CA PHE A 9 -1.37 9.07 -17.94
C PHE A 9 -1.54 9.53 -19.38
N THR A 10 -0.44 9.84 -20.06
CA THR A 10 -0.45 10.31 -21.46
C THR A 10 0.67 9.61 -22.25
N GLN A 11 0.63 9.70 -23.58
CA GLN A 11 1.74 9.24 -24.42
C GLN A 11 2.78 10.36 -24.56
N ALA A 12 4.07 10.01 -24.51
CA ALA A 12 5.14 11.00 -24.46
C ALA A 12 5.18 11.93 -25.70
N THR A 13 4.77 11.46 -26.86
CA THR A 13 5.18 12.08 -28.13
C THR A 13 4.39 13.30 -28.60
N ARG A 14 3.16 13.58 -28.12
CA ARG A 14 2.37 14.78 -28.53
C ARG A 14 1.31 15.27 -27.54
N SER A 15 1.18 14.61 -26.37
CA SER A 15 0.11 14.95 -25.43
C SER A 15 0.51 15.92 -24.31
N ALA A 16 1.77 16.31 -24.22
CA ALA A 16 2.25 17.29 -23.24
C ALA A 16 1.62 18.68 -23.48
N ASP A 17 1.68 19.20 -24.71
CA ASP A 17 1.12 20.51 -25.04
C ASP A 17 -0.40 20.54 -24.86
N ARG A 18 -1.09 19.48 -25.28
CA ARG A 18 -2.53 19.35 -25.06
C ARG A 18 -2.87 19.30 -23.58
N LEU A 19 -2.07 18.62 -22.78
CA LEU A 19 -2.25 18.59 -21.35
C LEU A 19 -2.03 19.98 -20.74
N ALA A 20 -1.00 20.72 -21.18
CA ALA A 20 -0.75 22.09 -20.75
C ALA A 20 -1.95 23.00 -21.06
N LEU A 21 -2.51 22.92 -22.27
CA LEU A 21 -3.71 23.66 -22.66
C LEU A 21 -4.92 23.29 -21.79
N ILE A 22 -5.16 22.00 -21.54
CA ILE A 22 -6.26 21.56 -20.67
C ILE A 22 -6.10 22.11 -19.25
N LEU A 23 -4.87 22.13 -18.73
CA LEU A 23 -4.58 22.69 -17.40
C LEU A 23 -4.77 24.20 -17.37
N GLU A 24 -4.47 24.91 -18.46
CA GLU A 24 -4.71 26.35 -18.58
C GLU A 24 -6.20 26.68 -18.69
N ASP A 25 -6.96 25.91 -19.48
CA ASP A 25 -8.42 26.05 -19.57
C ASP A 25 -9.09 25.75 -18.22
N TYR A 26 -8.61 24.71 -17.53
CA TYR A 26 -9.05 24.42 -16.17
C TYR A 26 -8.73 25.58 -15.22
N HIS A 27 -7.55 26.19 -15.34
CA HIS A 27 -7.19 27.36 -14.55
C HIS A 27 -8.11 28.54 -14.83
N LYS A 28 -8.38 28.86 -16.10
CA LYS A 28 -9.29 29.95 -16.51
C LYS A 28 -10.71 29.71 -16.00
N GLY A 29 -11.19 28.48 -16.04
CA GLY A 29 -12.55 28.13 -15.61
C GLY A 29 -12.74 28.02 -14.10
N SER A 30 -11.74 27.52 -13.36
CA SER A 30 -11.85 27.23 -11.92
C SER A 30 -11.15 28.25 -11.01
N GLY A 31 -10.23 29.05 -11.55
CA GLY A 31 -9.33 29.91 -10.78
C GLY A 31 -8.20 29.15 -10.07
N GLN A 32 -8.11 27.82 -10.20
CA GLN A 32 -7.10 27.01 -9.53
C GLN A 32 -5.84 26.84 -10.39
N LEU A 33 -4.66 26.96 -9.80
CA LEU A 33 -3.36 26.79 -10.48
C LEU A 33 -2.70 25.47 -10.07
N VAL A 34 -2.13 24.77 -11.05
CA VAL A 34 -1.30 23.60 -10.79
C VAL A 34 0.03 24.05 -10.18
N ASN A 35 0.41 23.44 -9.06
CA ASN A 35 1.71 23.70 -8.44
C ASN A 35 2.81 22.93 -9.20
N LYS A 36 3.45 23.59 -10.16
CA LYS A 36 4.54 23.03 -10.98
C LYS A 36 5.75 22.59 -10.15
N GLY A 37 6.03 23.26 -9.02
CA GLY A 37 7.12 22.90 -8.12
C GLY A 37 6.84 21.67 -7.23
N LYS A 38 5.59 21.22 -7.14
CA LYS A 38 5.19 19.95 -6.51
C LYS A 38 4.81 18.87 -7.51
N SER A 39 4.68 19.24 -8.78
CA SER A 39 4.33 18.31 -9.85
C SER A 39 5.61 17.64 -10.33
N ALA A 40 5.50 16.37 -10.72
CA ALA A 40 6.62 15.62 -11.26
C ALA A 40 6.16 14.76 -12.44
N VAL A 41 7.06 14.54 -13.38
CA VAL A 41 6.81 13.72 -14.58
C VAL A 41 7.53 12.39 -14.44
N PHE A 42 6.82 11.29 -14.70
CA PHE A 42 7.40 9.95 -14.72
C PHE A 42 7.48 9.45 -16.16
N PHE A 43 8.68 9.08 -16.60
CA PHE A 43 8.91 8.51 -17.92
C PHE A 43 9.16 7.00 -17.84
N SER A 44 8.73 6.26 -18.87
CA SER A 44 9.12 4.86 -19.02
C SER A 44 10.61 4.74 -19.36
N GLU A 45 11.23 3.61 -19.00
CA GLU A 45 12.64 3.31 -19.35
C GLU A 45 12.93 3.46 -20.85
N ASN A 46 11.94 3.15 -21.71
CA ASN A 46 12.07 3.19 -23.17
C ASN A 46 11.87 4.59 -23.79
N CYS A 47 11.73 5.66 -23.00
CA CYS A 47 11.65 7.01 -23.56
C CYS A 47 13.07 7.49 -23.97
N GLU A 48 13.18 8.25 -25.05
CA GLU A 48 14.43 8.92 -25.42
C GLU A 48 14.58 10.23 -24.63
N ASP A 49 15.81 10.62 -24.32
CA ASP A 49 16.09 11.80 -23.49
C ASP A 49 15.63 13.10 -24.16
N GLU A 50 15.67 13.17 -25.49
CA GLU A 50 15.15 14.32 -26.25
C GLU A 50 13.66 14.51 -26.00
N VAL A 51 12.87 13.43 -26.06
CA VAL A 51 11.42 13.47 -25.79
C VAL A 51 11.14 13.79 -24.32
N ARG A 52 11.98 13.34 -23.37
CA ARG A 52 11.82 13.70 -21.95
C ARG A 52 11.94 15.21 -21.76
N LEU A 53 12.98 15.81 -22.34
CA LEU A 53 13.23 17.24 -22.25
C LEU A 53 12.12 18.06 -22.90
N GLU A 54 11.66 17.66 -24.09
CA GLU A 54 10.53 18.32 -24.78
C GLU A 54 9.25 18.33 -23.93
N VAL A 55 8.92 17.20 -23.30
CA VAL A 55 7.73 17.08 -22.45
C VAL A 55 7.86 17.91 -21.17
N MET A 56 9.04 17.91 -20.55
CA MET A 56 9.32 18.69 -19.33
C MET A 56 9.25 20.20 -19.60
N ASP A 57 9.80 20.64 -20.74
CA ASP A 57 9.75 22.04 -21.18
C ASP A 57 8.31 22.47 -21.50
N GLY A 58 7.57 21.69 -22.28
CA GLY A 58 6.18 21.98 -22.64
C GLY A 58 5.23 22.04 -21.43
N LEU A 59 5.45 21.23 -20.40
CA LEU A 59 4.69 21.27 -19.15
C LEU A 59 5.23 22.29 -18.13
N GLN A 60 6.44 22.80 -18.35
CA GLN A 60 7.22 23.61 -17.41
C GLN A 60 7.36 22.92 -16.04
N ILE A 61 7.61 21.61 -16.05
CA ILE A 61 7.85 20.81 -14.84
C ILE A 61 9.30 20.34 -14.86
N THR A 62 10.06 20.73 -13.84
CA THR A 62 11.51 20.46 -13.76
C THR A 62 11.84 19.20 -12.97
N ILE A 63 10.86 18.59 -12.31
CA ILE A 63 11.06 17.41 -11.45
C ILE A 63 10.73 16.15 -12.25
N GLU A 64 11.74 15.32 -12.51
CA GLU A 64 11.55 13.94 -12.96
C GLU A 64 11.38 13.02 -11.74
N ALA A 65 10.23 12.35 -11.67
CA ALA A 65 9.88 11.46 -10.57
C ALA A 65 10.60 10.11 -10.70
N LEU A 66 11.76 9.94 -10.08
CA LEU A 66 12.39 8.62 -9.95
C LEU A 66 11.80 7.87 -8.74
N GLY A 67 10.76 7.09 -8.97
CA GLY A 67 10.23 6.17 -7.94
C GLY A 67 9.41 6.84 -6.83
N GLU A 68 8.69 7.93 -7.15
CA GLU A 68 7.88 8.66 -6.17
C GLU A 68 6.71 7.85 -5.59
N LYS A 69 6.21 8.32 -4.44
CA LYS A 69 5.05 7.75 -3.76
C LYS A 69 3.80 8.55 -4.09
N TYR A 70 2.80 7.93 -4.72
CA TYR A 70 1.47 8.49 -4.84
C TYR A 70 0.58 8.02 -3.69
N LEU A 71 -0.03 8.96 -2.96
CA LEU A 71 -0.81 8.69 -1.73
C LEU A 71 -0.04 7.86 -0.69
N GLY A 72 1.28 8.04 -0.62
CA GLY A 72 2.15 7.29 0.30
C GLY A 72 2.47 5.86 -0.14
N LEU A 73 2.08 5.44 -1.35
CA LEU A 73 2.42 4.15 -1.94
C LEU A 73 3.35 4.32 -3.14
N PRO A 74 4.32 3.41 -3.33
CA PRO A 74 5.24 3.48 -4.46
C PRO A 74 4.49 3.41 -5.80
N THR A 75 4.74 4.39 -6.69
CA THR A 75 4.12 4.50 -8.01
C THR A 75 4.78 3.59 -9.04
N ALA A 76 6.08 3.31 -8.89
CA ALA A 76 6.83 2.39 -9.74
C ALA A 76 6.50 0.93 -9.39
N VAL A 77 5.41 0.42 -9.98
CA VAL A 77 4.98 -0.99 -9.85
C VAL A 77 5.70 -1.85 -10.90
N GLY A 78 7.03 -1.87 -10.82
CA GLY A 78 7.87 -2.88 -11.47
C GLY A 78 7.94 -4.18 -10.66
N LYS A 79 9.03 -4.94 -10.79
CA LYS A 79 9.37 -5.93 -9.75
C LYS A 79 9.55 -5.13 -8.45
N VAL A 80 8.82 -5.51 -7.39
CA VAL A 80 9.05 -4.96 -6.04
C VAL A 80 10.54 -5.10 -5.74
N ALA A 81 11.26 -3.99 -5.84
CA ALA A 81 12.68 -3.96 -5.58
C ALA A 81 12.90 -4.16 -4.08
N ASP A 82 14.06 -4.70 -3.72
CA ASP A 82 14.41 -4.79 -2.31
C ASP A 82 14.40 -3.38 -1.71
N GLY A 83 13.75 -3.23 -0.55
CA GLY A 83 13.58 -1.94 0.09
C GLY A 83 12.37 -1.07 -0.31
N THR A 84 11.56 -1.41 -1.33
CA THR A 84 10.39 -0.58 -1.71
C THR A 84 9.42 -0.30 -0.54
N PHE A 85 9.28 -1.23 0.39
CA PHE A 85 8.43 -1.10 1.59
C PHE A 85 9.21 -0.80 2.88
N SER A 86 10.52 -0.48 2.79
CA SER A 86 11.34 -0.18 3.98
C SER A 86 10.76 0.97 4.79
N TYR A 87 10.27 2.00 4.10
CA TYR A 87 9.69 3.19 4.71
C TYR A 87 8.56 2.89 5.71
N VAL A 88 7.84 1.77 5.54
CA VAL A 88 6.77 1.36 6.47
C VAL A 88 7.39 0.95 7.81
N ALA A 89 8.46 0.16 7.76
CA ALA A 89 9.21 -0.23 8.94
C ALA A 89 9.94 0.96 9.57
N ASP A 90 10.52 1.85 8.76
CA ASP A 90 11.23 3.03 9.24
C ASP A 90 10.29 4.01 9.95
N ARG A 91 9.06 4.16 9.46
CA ARG A 91 8.03 4.96 10.13
C ARG A 91 7.62 4.38 11.48
N ILE A 92 7.49 3.07 11.58
CA ILE A 92 7.24 2.40 12.87
C ILE A 92 8.44 2.61 13.81
N ARG A 93 9.68 2.49 13.31
CA ARG A 93 10.90 2.74 14.09
C ARG A 93 10.92 4.16 14.65
N SER A 94 10.62 5.16 13.82
CA SER A 94 10.55 6.57 14.23
C SER A 94 9.53 6.79 15.35
N PHE A 95 8.34 6.20 15.25
CA PHE A 95 7.35 6.28 16.33
C PHE A 95 7.86 5.64 17.63
N VAL A 96 8.42 4.44 17.54
CA VAL A 96 8.94 3.74 18.72
C VAL A 96 10.05 4.54 19.40
N ASN A 97 10.98 5.11 18.62
CA ASN A 97 12.04 5.96 19.16
C ASN A 97 11.47 7.18 19.89
N GLY A 98 10.51 7.90 19.29
CA GLY A 98 9.88 9.05 19.94
C GLY A 98 9.02 8.70 21.16
N TRP A 99 8.58 7.45 21.30
CA TRP A 99 7.90 6.98 22.52
C TRP A 99 8.86 6.48 23.59
N SER A 100 10.06 6.05 23.20
CA SER A 100 11.06 5.52 24.13
C SER A 100 11.63 6.56 25.08
N GLU A 101 11.54 7.83 24.70
CA GLU A 101 11.92 8.99 25.52
C GLU A 101 10.89 9.31 26.62
N LYS A 102 9.74 8.62 26.64
CA LYS A 102 8.64 8.87 27.58
C LYS A 102 8.47 7.67 28.51
N ASP A 103 8.47 7.92 29.82
CA ASP A 103 8.13 6.91 30.82
C ASP A 103 6.63 6.59 30.77
N LEU A 104 6.28 5.58 29.97
CA LEU A 104 4.91 5.18 29.69
C LEU A 104 4.51 3.92 30.46
N SER A 105 3.30 3.94 31.02
CA SER A 105 2.70 2.76 31.63
C SER A 105 2.51 1.62 30.62
N CYS A 106 2.39 0.38 31.10
CA CYS A 106 2.12 -0.79 30.25
C CYS A 106 0.84 -0.62 29.40
N ALA A 107 -0.22 -0.08 30.00
CA ALA A 107 -1.47 0.21 29.31
C ALA A 107 -1.29 1.26 28.19
N ALA A 108 -0.55 2.33 28.46
CA ALA A 108 -0.26 3.36 27.44
C ALA A 108 0.54 2.79 26.27
N ARG A 109 1.54 1.94 26.54
CA ARG A 109 2.32 1.25 25.50
C ARG A 109 1.44 0.34 24.64
N GLU A 110 0.50 -0.38 25.23
CA GLU A 110 -0.43 -1.25 24.49
C GLU A 110 -1.27 -0.43 23.50
N VAL A 111 -1.79 0.70 23.96
CA VAL A 111 -2.60 1.60 23.14
C VAL A 111 -1.79 2.18 21.99
N LEU A 112 -0.56 2.66 22.24
CA LEU A 112 0.31 3.22 21.19
C LEU A 112 0.67 2.19 20.12
N VAL A 113 0.99 0.96 20.53
CA VAL A 113 1.27 -0.14 19.59
C VAL A 113 0.07 -0.39 18.68
N LYS A 114 -1.14 -0.47 19.23
CA LYS A 114 -2.35 -0.78 18.46
C LYS A 114 -2.82 0.37 17.59
N ALA A 115 -2.90 1.57 18.15
CA ALA A 115 -3.46 2.74 17.49
C ALA A 115 -2.50 3.32 16.44
N ASN A 116 -1.19 3.28 16.69
CA ASN A 116 -0.22 3.93 15.82
C ASN A 116 0.60 2.88 15.05
N ALA A 117 1.44 2.08 15.72
CA ALA A 117 2.40 1.21 15.05
C ALA A 117 1.73 0.17 14.13
N GLN A 118 0.69 -0.51 14.62
CA GLN A 118 -0.07 -1.51 13.86
C GLN A 118 -1.05 -0.90 12.85
N ALA A 119 -1.32 0.41 12.93
CA ALA A 119 -2.13 1.12 11.95
C ALA A 119 -1.32 1.50 10.71
N VAL A 120 -0.04 1.88 10.86
CA VAL A 120 0.86 2.29 9.76
C VAL A 120 0.80 1.36 8.53
N PRO A 121 0.95 0.03 8.66
CA PRO A 121 1.02 -0.83 7.49
C PRO A 121 -0.36 -1.12 6.87
N THR A 122 -1.47 -0.69 7.48
CA THR A 122 -2.83 -1.07 7.05
C THR A 122 -3.09 -0.70 5.60
N TYR A 123 -2.71 0.51 5.19
CA TYR A 123 -2.91 0.98 3.83
C TYR A 123 -2.05 0.20 2.80
N PRO A 124 -0.71 0.13 2.92
CA PRO A 124 0.11 -0.65 1.99
C PRO A 124 -0.24 -2.14 1.98
N MET A 125 -0.55 -2.74 3.13
CA MET A 125 -0.96 -4.14 3.22
C MET A 125 -2.32 -4.44 2.60
N SER A 126 -3.17 -3.41 2.40
CA SER A 126 -4.45 -3.59 1.74
C SER A 126 -4.34 -3.67 0.22
N CYS A 127 -3.23 -3.17 -0.35
CA CYS A 127 -2.97 -3.10 -1.79
C CYS A 127 -1.90 -4.09 -2.25
N PHE A 128 -0.91 -4.37 -1.40
CA PHE A 128 0.28 -5.14 -1.74
C PHE A 128 0.53 -6.29 -0.78
N LYS A 129 1.17 -7.35 -1.28
CA LYS A 129 1.78 -8.38 -0.44
C LYS A 129 3.17 -7.89 -0.05
N LEU A 130 3.35 -7.54 1.22
CA LEU A 130 4.65 -7.06 1.71
C LEU A 130 5.63 -8.24 1.79
N PRO A 131 6.94 -8.00 1.55
CA PRO A 131 7.97 -9.00 1.79
C PRO A 131 7.97 -9.47 3.24
N VAL A 132 8.25 -10.76 3.44
CA VAL A 132 8.24 -11.38 4.78
C VAL A 132 9.23 -10.68 5.71
N ASP A 133 10.38 -10.27 5.18
CA ASP A 133 11.43 -9.63 5.98
C ASP A 133 11.02 -8.23 6.46
N VAL A 134 10.25 -7.49 5.67
CA VAL A 134 9.68 -6.21 6.11
C VAL A 134 8.68 -6.43 7.25
N CYS A 135 7.82 -7.44 7.15
CA CYS A 135 6.89 -7.80 8.23
C CYS A 135 7.61 -8.25 9.50
N LYS A 136 8.67 -9.05 9.37
CA LYS A 136 9.51 -9.46 10.50
C LYS A 136 10.19 -8.26 11.15
N ARG A 137 10.79 -7.36 10.36
CA ARG A 137 11.46 -6.16 10.86
C ARG A 137 10.50 -5.24 11.63
N MET A 138 9.30 -5.00 11.09
CA MET A 138 8.24 -4.27 11.79
C MET A 138 7.86 -4.95 13.10
N THR A 139 7.70 -6.28 13.08
CA THR A 139 7.37 -7.07 14.28
C THR A 139 8.46 -6.94 15.35
N SER A 140 9.73 -6.98 14.95
CA SER A 140 10.87 -6.81 15.85
C SER A 140 10.87 -5.44 16.53
N TYR A 141 10.63 -4.35 15.79
CA TYR A 141 10.57 -3.00 16.38
C TYR A 141 9.43 -2.89 17.40
N ILE A 142 8.26 -3.45 17.10
CA ILE A 142 7.12 -3.44 18.01
C ILE A 142 7.40 -4.32 19.24
N SER A 143 7.99 -5.50 19.07
CA SER A 143 8.30 -6.41 20.18
C SER A 143 9.35 -5.83 21.11
N ASN A 144 10.40 -5.23 20.56
CA ASN A 144 11.47 -4.61 21.36
C ASN A 144 10.92 -3.41 22.14
N TYR A 145 10.04 -2.60 21.55
CA TYR A 145 9.37 -1.54 22.28
C TYR A 145 8.52 -2.06 23.44
N TRP A 146 7.72 -3.11 23.18
CA TRP A 146 6.82 -3.68 24.18
C TRP A 146 7.58 -4.18 25.42
N TRP A 147 8.70 -4.86 25.22
CA TRP A 147 9.49 -5.44 26.31
C TRP A 147 10.57 -4.51 26.86
N GLY A 148 11.18 -3.70 26.01
CA GLY A 148 12.37 -2.89 26.28
C GLY A 148 12.13 -1.40 26.47
N SER A 149 10.93 -0.91 26.14
CA SER A 149 10.61 0.52 26.00
C SER A 149 11.45 1.29 24.96
N ALA A 150 12.39 0.64 24.24
CA ALA A 150 13.16 1.23 23.14
C ALA A 150 13.43 0.20 22.04
N VAL A 151 13.68 0.64 20.80
CA VAL A 151 13.94 -0.24 19.64
C VAL A 151 15.18 -1.11 19.84
N ASP A 152 16.25 -0.51 20.39
CA ASP A 152 17.56 -1.13 20.53
C ASP A 152 17.77 -1.76 21.93
N SER A 153 16.70 -1.82 22.74
CA SER A 153 16.76 -2.43 24.07
C SER A 153 16.54 -3.93 23.99
N HIS A 154 17.60 -4.70 24.21
CA HIS A 154 17.56 -6.16 24.28
C HIS A 154 17.08 -6.66 25.66
N LYS A 155 15.87 -6.29 26.08
CA LYS A 155 15.25 -6.86 27.29
C LYS A 155 14.69 -8.26 27.03
N ILE A 156 14.59 -9.04 28.11
CA ILE A 156 14.02 -10.38 28.07
C ILE A 156 12.56 -10.31 27.58
N HIS A 157 12.26 -11.09 26.53
CA HIS A 157 10.89 -11.29 26.06
C HIS A 157 10.24 -12.38 26.90
N TRP A 158 9.46 -11.99 27.91
CA TRP A 158 8.82 -12.94 28.84
C TRP A 158 7.78 -13.85 28.17
N GLN A 159 7.24 -13.44 27.02
CA GLN A 159 6.29 -14.23 26.25
C GLN A 159 6.61 -14.14 24.75
N ARG A 160 6.42 -15.26 24.04
CA ARG A 160 6.55 -15.30 22.57
C ARG A 160 5.54 -14.36 21.91
N TRP A 161 5.99 -13.64 20.88
CA TRP A 161 5.14 -12.69 20.15
C TRP A 161 3.86 -13.33 19.60
N SER A 162 3.94 -14.57 19.10
CA SER A 162 2.77 -15.32 18.59
C SER A 162 1.67 -15.55 19.62
N LYS A 163 2.00 -15.57 20.91
CA LYS A 163 1.01 -15.65 21.99
C LYS A 163 0.40 -14.28 22.32
N LEU A 164 1.19 -13.20 22.20
CA LEU A 164 0.66 -11.84 22.35
C LEU A 164 -0.30 -11.45 21.23
N THR A 165 -0.18 -12.07 20.05
CA THR A 165 -1.10 -11.83 18.93
C THR A 165 -2.45 -12.54 19.07
N CYS A 166 -2.60 -13.46 20.01
CA CYS A 166 -3.89 -14.09 20.31
C CYS A 166 -4.88 -13.06 20.89
N PRO A 167 -6.20 -13.29 20.76
CA PRO A 167 -7.23 -12.49 21.42
C PRO A 167 -7.02 -12.41 22.94
N LYS A 168 -7.50 -11.34 23.58
CA LYS A 168 -7.44 -11.19 25.04
C LYS A 168 -8.17 -12.32 25.78
N GLY A 169 -9.29 -12.78 25.26
CA GLY A 169 -10.03 -13.92 25.81
C GLY A 169 -9.27 -15.26 25.76
N GLU A 170 -8.23 -15.36 24.93
CA GLU A 170 -7.36 -16.54 24.82
C GLU A 170 -6.01 -16.34 25.54
N GLY A 171 -5.90 -15.33 26.40
CA GLY A 171 -4.67 -15.02 27.14
C GLY A 171 -3.60 -14.27 26.33
N GLY A 172 -3.95 -13.73 25.15
CA GLY A 172 -3.08 -12.84 24.39
C GLY A 172 -3.32 -11.36 24.68
N MET A 173 -2.66 -10.48 23.92
CA MET A 173 -2.84 -9.02 24.02
C MET A 173 -3.70 -8.47 22.89
N GLY A 174 -4.09 -9.29 21.90
CA GLY A 174 -4.78 -8.84 20.70
C GLY A 174 -3.90 -7.98 19.79
N PHE A 175 -2.58 -8.19 19.83
CA PHE A 175 -1.68 -7.62 18.83
C PHE A 175 -1.87 -8.32 17.47
N ARG A 176 -1.46 -7.66 16.39
CA ARG A 176 -1.58 -8.23 15.05
C ARG A 176 -0.32 -9.00 14.67
N ASP A 177 -0.50 -10.24 14.23
CA ASP A 177 0.49 -10.91 13.39
C ASP A 177 0.48 -10.22 12.03
N LEU A 178 1.56 -9.51 11.69
CA LEU A 178 1.63 -8.68 10.49
C LEU A 178 1.58 -9.48 9.18
N LEU A 179 2.04 -10.73 9.18
CA LEU A 179 1.96 -11.60 8.00
C LEU A 179 0.52 -12.08 7.77
N LEU A 180 -0.14 -12.54 8.84
CA LEU A 180 -1.54 -12.95 8.77
C LEU A 180 -2.45 -11.75 8.48
N PHE A 181 -2.16 -10.60 9.08
CA PHE A 181 -2.90 -9.37 8.87
C PHE A 181 -2.83 -8.89 7.42
N ASN A 182 -1.63 -8.90 6.80
CA ASN A 182 -1.49 -8.59 5.38
C ASN A 182 -2.31 -9.56 4.51
N LYS A 183 -2.23 -10.86 4.78
CA LYS A 183 -2.99 -11.87 4.04
C LYS A 183 -4.51 -11.67 4.19
N ALA A 184 -4.97 -11.33 5.39
CA ALA A 184 -6.38 -11.06 5.69
C ALA A 184 -6.89 -9.79 4.95
N LEU A 185 -6.11 -8.70 4.94
CA LEU A 185 -6.47 -7.47 4.22
C LEU A 185 -6.57 -7.70 2.70
N LEU A 186 -5.67 -8.50 2.14
CA LEU A 186 -5.75 -8.90 0.73
C LEU A 186 -6.96 -9.80 0.46
N GLY A 187 -7.28 -10.70 1.40
CA GLY A 187 -8.51 -11.49 1.39
C GLY A 187 -9.75 -10.61 1.38
N LYS A 188 -9.78 -9.53 2.18
CA LYS A 188 -10.88 -8.55 2.19
C LYS A 188 -11.08 -7.89 0.82
N GLN A 189 -10.01 -7.62 0.06
CA GLN A 189 -10.16 -7.12 -1.31
C GLN A 189 -10.76 -8.19 -2.25
N GLY A 190 -10.32 -9.45 -2.13
CA GLY A 190 -10.92 -10.55 -2.86
C GLY A 190 -12.42 -10.73 -2.54
N TRP A 191 -12.80 -10.57 -1.27
CA TRP A 191 -14.20 -10.60 -0.86
C TRP A 191 -15.02 -9.47 -1.48
N ARG A 192 -14.46 -8.26 -1.58
CA ARG A 192 -15.12 -7.13 -2.26
C ARG A 192 -15.43 -7.43 -3.73
N LEU A 193 -14.55 -8.16 -4.43
CA LEU A 193 -14.82 -8.58 -5.81
C LEU A 193 -16.02 -9.53 -5.91
N LEU A 194 -16.27 -10.34 -4.88
CA LEU A 194 -17.39 -11.27 -4.83
C LEU A 194 -18.69 -10.58 -4.37
N ALA A 195 -18.60 -9.74 -3.33
CA ALA A 195 -19.75 -9.12 -2.68
C ALA A 195 -20.27 -7.87 -3.42
N ARG A 196 -19.46 -7.25 -4.28
CA ARG A 196 -19.80 -6.02 -5.02
C ARG A 196 -19.42 -6.15 -6.50
N PRO A 197 -20.13 -6.99 -7.28
CA PRO A 197 -19.82 -7.22 -8.70
C PRO A 197 -19.95 -5.96 -9.56
N ASP A 198 -20.89 -5.06 -9.22
CA ASP A 198 -21.22 -3.88 -10.02
C ASP A 198 -20.30 -2.69 -9.77
N ALA A 199 -19.47 -2.75 -8.72
CA ALA A 199 -18.50 -1.70 -8.44
C ALA A 199 -17.52 -1.56 -9.63
N LEU A 200 -17.22 -0.32 -10.02
CA LEU A 200 -16.35 -0.01 -11.16
C LEU A 200 -15.01 -0.77 -11.07
N CYS A 201 -14.38 -0.77 -9.89
CA CYS A 201 -13.13 -1.49 -9.66
C CYS A 201 -13.27 -3.00 -9.93
N THR A 202 -14.36 -3.62 -9.47
CA THR A 202 -14.64 -5.03 -9.73
C THR A 202 -14.85 -5.31 -11.21
N ARG A 203 -15.61 -4.46 -11.91
CA ARG A 203 -15.86 -4.58 -13.36
C ARG A 203 -14.55 -4.47 -14.17
N VAL A 204 -13.70 -3.51 -13.84
CA VAL A 204 -12.39 -3.32 -14.48
C VAL A 204 -11.48 -4.53 -14.25
N ILE A 205 -11.39 -5.00 -13.01
CA ILE A 205 -10.56 -6.17 -12.65
C ILE A 205 -11.10 -7.44 -13.33
N LYS A 206 -12.41 -7.65 -13.35
CA LYS A 206 -13.06 -8.77 -14.05
C LYS A 206 -12.75 -8.74 -15.54
N GLY A 207 -12.97 -7.61 -16.21
CA GLY A 207 -12.70 -7.45 -17.63
C GLY A 207 -11.24 -7.77 -18.00
N LYS A 208 -10.28 -7.33 -17.17
CA LYS A 208 -8.85 -7.57 -17.42
C LYS A 208 -8.41 -9.01 -17.13
N TYR A 209 -8.87 -9.59 -16.03
CA TYR A 209 -8.27 -10.83 -15.50
C TYR A 209 -9.13 -12.08 -15.64
N PHE A 210 -10.46 -11.95 -15.59
CA PHE A 210 -11.39 -13.09 -15.67
C PHE A 210 -12.72 -12.71 -16.37
N PRO A 211 -12.67 -12.26 -17.65
CA PRO A 211 -13.85 -11.72 -18.33
C PRO A 211 -15.00 -12.72 -18.44
N HIS A 212 -14.67 -13.99 -18.73
CA HIS A 212 -15.64 -15.08 -18.91
C HIS A 212 -15.68 -16.05 -17.71
N GLY A 213 -15.10 -15.67 -16.57
CA GLY A 213 -14.87 -16.59 -15.45
C GLY A 213 -15.33 -16.04 -14.11
N ASN A 214 -14.99 -16.79 -13.06
CA ASN A 214 -15.20 -16.41 -11.68
C ASN A 214 -13.85 -16.08 -11.03
N PHE A 215 -13.84 -15.07 -10.16
CA PHE A 215 -12.67 -14.74 -9.33
C PHE A 215 -12.09 -15.96 -8.59
N LEU A 216 -12.93 -16.89 -8.12
CA LEU A 216 -12.50 -18.08 -7.38
C LEU A 216 -11.69 -19.08 -8.22
N THR A 217 -11.96 -19.14 -9.52
CA THR A 217 -11.29 -20.05 -10.47
C THR A 217 -10.25 -19.35 -11.34
N ALA A 218 -10.16 -18.01 -11.29
CA ALA A 218 -9.22 -17.23 -12.08
C ALA A 218 -7.75 -17.60 -11.80
N THR A 219 -6.91 -17.61 -12.82
CA THR A 219 -5.49 -18.00 -12.70
C THR A 219 -4.55 -16.80 -12.81
N ARG A 220 -3.29 -17.02 -12.41
CA ARG A 220 -2.23 -16.02 -12.55
C ARG A 220 -1.68 -16.03 -13.98
N LYS A 221 -1.90 -14.95 -14.72
CA LYS A 221 -1.27 -14.74 -16.04
C LYS A 221 0.18 -14.27 -15.89
N LYS A 222 1.06 -14.58 -16.85
CA LYS A 222 2.52 -14.29 -16.79
C LYS A 222 2.85 -12.79 -16.57
N LYS A 223 2.06 -11.89 -17.17
CA LYS A 223 2.19 -10.42 -17.05
C LYS A 223 1.10 -9.78 -16.17
N SER A 224 0.65 -10.48 -15.12
CA SER A 224 -0.36 -9.92 -14.22
C SER A 224 0.20 -8.81 -13.32
N SER A 225 -0.59 -7.77 -13.03
CA SER A 225 -0.20 -6.73 -12.08
C SER A 225 0.01 -7.30 -10.68
N GLU A 226 0.87 -6.64 -9.89
CA GLU A 226 1.12 -7.02 -8.50
C GLU A 226 -0.16 -6.96 -7.65
N THR A 227 -1.05 -6.01 -7.90
CA THR A 227 -2.37 -5.95 -7.26
C THR A 227 -3.19 -7.23 -7.49
N TRP A 228 -3.20 -7.76 -8.72
CA TRP A 228 -3.91 -9.00 -9.03
C TRP A 228 -3.29 -10.20 -8.32
N ARG A 229 -1.96 -10.28 -8.30
CA ARG A 229 -1.22 -11.32 -7.59
C ARG A 229 -1.50 -11.27 -6.08
N ALA A 230 -1.60 -10.08 -5.50
CA ALA A 230 -1.94 -9.87 -4.11
C ALA A 230 -3.37 -10.33 -3.79
N MET A 231 -4.35 -10.01 -4.65
CA MET A 231 -5.73 -10.51 -4.52
C MET A 231 -5.82 -12.03 -4.62
N LEU A 232 -5.09 -12.65 -5.56
CA LEU A 232 -5.01 -14.11 -5.67
C LEU A 232 -4.38 -14.75 -4.42
N TYR A 233 -3.37 -14.11 -3.82
CA TYR A 233 -2.78 -14.57 -2.56
C TYR A 233 -3.77 -14.51 -1.39
N GLY A 234 -4.55 -13.43 -1.28
CA GLY A 234 -5.62 -13.29 -0.29
C GLY A 234 -6.78 -14.26 -0.48
N ARG A 235 -7.10 -14.59 -1.74
CA ARG A 235 -8.17 -15.54 -2.11
C ARG A 235 -7.98 -16.92 -1.49
N GLU A 236 -6.74 -17.36 -1.27
CA GLU A 236 -6.47 -18.65 -0.65
C GLU A 236 -6.95 -18.73 0.81
N ILE A 237 -7.11 -17.60 1.51
CA ILE A 237 -7.83 -17.58 2.80
C ILE A 237 -9.33 -17.72 2.56
N LEU A 238 -9.89 -16.96 1.61
CA LEU A 238 -11.33 -16.96 1.36
C LEU A 238 -11.82 -18.37 1.03
N LYS A 239 -11.10 -19.12 0.19
CA LYS A 239 -11.45 -20.51 -0.14
C LYS A 239 -11.61 -21.42 1.07
N LYS A 240 -10.91 -21.16 2.18
CA LYS A 240 -11.00 -21.94 3.41
C LYS A 240 -12.25 -21.62 4.24
N GLY A 241 -12.81 -20.42 4.09
CA GLY A 241 -13.93 -19.93 4.92
C GLY A 241 -15.22 -19.67 4.16
N LEU A 242 -15.21 -19.73 2.81
CA LEU A 242 -16.41 -19.51 2.00
C LEU A 242 -17.32 -20.74 2.06
N ILE A 243 -18.58 -20.50 2.42
CA ILE A 243 -19.64 -21.50 2.40
C ILE A 243 -20.56 -21.15 1.24
N LYS A 244 -20.78 -22.11 0.33
CA LYS A 244 -21.78 -21.99 -0.74
C LYS A 244 -23.08 -22.62 -0.23
N ARG A 245 -24.08 -21.81 0.07
CA ARG A 245 -25.45 -22.29 0.32
C ARG A 245 -26.16 -22.46 -1.02
N ILE A 246 -26.81 -23.61 -1.21
CA ILE A 246 -27.63 -23.90 -2.38
C ILE A 246 -29.06 -24.04 -1.84
N GLY A 247 -29.98 -23.21 -2.33
CA GLY A 247 -31.35 -23.10 -1.84
C GLY A 247 -31.61 -21.81 -1.08
N SER A 248 -32.79 -21.24 -1.30
CA SER A 248 -33.39 -20.12 -0.55
C SER A 248 -33.76 -20.55 0.86
#